data_AF-A0A1B6APB4-F1
#
_entry.id   AF-A0A1B6APB4-F1
#
_cell.length_a   1.000
_cell.length_b   1.000
_cell.length_c   1.000
_cell.angle_alpha   90.00
_cell.angle_beta   90.00
_cell.angle_gamma   90.00
#
_symmetry.space_group_name_H-M   'P 1'
#
loop_
_entity.id
_entity.type
_entity.pdbx_description
1 polymer ?
#
loop_
_entity_poly.entity_id
_entity_poly.type
_entity_poly.pdbx_seq_one_letter_code
_entity_poly.pdbx_strand_id
1 'polypeptide(L)'
;MTAPDAAPDAVPESTTPDGGSDTARGDASAWTVLRTRHVPRLLSASLIGRLPTGMVPLALVLAVRHHGGDYRLVGVLTALYAAGAAVGGPAMGRLIDRTRQPPVLLSGAMASGTALVALMLLDPVRSPVLAALAAVVAGAATPQLEPCLRVLWEHVLHGERAVRAAFALDAATQELVFVCGPLLVFGATTLLGPPGGLLTAAVIGLAGTAVFATASPARRWRAARSGSGGRQWAGPLRSGRLVRLFAALVCVGATIGAFTVAMTGYADAEGSLGAASWLVALNAVGALLGGVLYAAVPVARREDRRLLLLLGMLAVGYLPLVLTPAVPGMAPLSLASGFALPAVLASAFALVARLAPAGTLTEAHAWMITSFGAGNAGGSALAGTLVDLASPAVAFAAAALCATAAVALSPGGAADDVPVRTS
;
A
#
# COMPACT_ATOMS: atom_id res chain seq x y z
N MET A 1 -26.00 -35.08 -74.78
CA MET A 1 -24.55 -35.25 -74.93
C MET A 1 -24.02 -33.98 -75.59
N THR A 2 -23.16 -33.25 -74.87
CA THR A 2 -22.20 -32.21 -75.31
C THR A 2 -22.68 -30.91 -75.98
N ALA A 3 -22.20 -29.79 -75.39
CA ALA A 3 -22.40 -28.36 -75.68
C ALA A 3 -21.66 -27.87 -76.95
N PRO A 4 -21.68 -26.56 -77.26
CA PRO A 4 -20.55 -25.72 -76.78
C PRO A 4 -20.84 -24.22 -76.47
N ASP A 5 -19.93 -23.68 -75.64
CA ASP A 5 -19.29 -22.34 -75.56
C ASP A 5 -20.08 -21.01 -75.58
N ALA A 6 -19.86 -20.22 -74.51
CA ALA A 6 -19.49 -18.80 -74.59
C ALA A 6 -18.69 -18.39 -73.34
N ALA A 7 -17.57 -17.68 -73.57
CA ALA A 7 -16.61 -17.19 -72.59
C ALA A 7 -17.15 -16.06 -71.69
N PRO A 8 -16.57 -15.80 -70.49
CA PRO A 8 -16.94 -14.65 -69.67
C PRO A 8 -16.02 -13.44 -69.89
N ASP A 9 -16.67 -12.27 -69.90
CA ASP A 9 -16.10 -10.92 -69.95
C ASP A 9 -15.22 -10.57 -68.74
N ALA A 10 -14.23 -9.73 -69.00
CA ALA A 10 -13.36 -9.10 -68.00
C ALA A 10 -14.04 -7.93 -67.27
N VAL A 11 -13.46 -7.52 -66.12
CA VAL A 11 -13.47 -6.20 -65.40
C VAL A 11 -13.62 -6.41 -63.87
N PRO A 12 -12.95 -5.66 -62.97
CA PRO A 12 -11.57 -5.17 -62.92
C PRO A 12 -10.86 -5.48 -61.58
N GLU A 13 -9.58 -5.13 -61.51
CA GLU A 13 -8.69 -5.13 -60.35
C GLU A 13 -9.29 -4.40 -59.12
N SER A 14 -9.69 -5.15 -58.09
CA SER A 14 -10.06 -4.57 -56.80
C SER A 14 -8.82 -4.43 -55.92
N THR A 15 -8.32 -3.20 -55.86
CA THR A 15 -7.39 -2.70 -54.86
C THR A 15 -7.78 -3.17 -53.46
N THR A 16 -6.92 -3.98 -52.85
CA THR A 16 -6.88 -4.18 -51.41
C THR A 16 -6.69 -2.83 -50.72
N PRO A 17 -7.55 -2.41 -49.78
CA PRO A 17 -7.19 -1.32 -48.89
C PRO A 17 -6.15 -1.87 -47.90
N ASP A 18 -4.90 -1.57 -48.21
CA ASP A 18 -3.79 -1.61 -47.27
C ASP A 18 -4.04 -0.61 -46.12
N GLY A 19 -3.51 -0.93 -44.94
CA GLY A 19 -3.18 0.11 -43.96
C GLY A 19 -4.31 0.70 -43.11
N GLY A 20 -5.23 -0.11 -42.58
CA GLY A 20 -6.04 0.27 -41.41
C GLY A 20 -5.27 0.21 -40.08
N SER A 21 -4.01 0.65 -40.06
CA SER A 21 -3.14 0.64 -38.88
C SER A 21 -3.09 2.01 -38.20
N ASP A 22 -4.18 2.45 -37.53
CA ASP A 22 -4.02 3.48 -36.47
C ASP A 22 -5.18 3.65 -35.47
N THR A 23 -6.24 2.84 -35.48
CA THR A 23 -7.39 3.05 -34.57
C THR A 23 -7.40 2.20 -33.30
N ALA A 24 -6.33 1.45 -33.01
CA ALA A 24 -6.22 0.59 -31.81
C ALA A 24 -5.10 1.00 -30.84
N ARG A 25 -4.60 2.25 -30.91
CA ARG A 25 -3.85 2.89 -29.82
C ARG A 25 -4.82 3.49 -28.79
N GLY A 26 -5.77 2.69 -28.34
CA GLY A 26 -6.72 3.09 -27.30
C GLY A 26 -5.99 3.30 -25.98
N ASP A 27 -5.64 4.56 -25.71
CA ASP A 27 -5.06 5.00 -24.45
C ASP A 27 -5.98 4.61 -23.29
N ALA A 28 -5.57 3.61 -22.51
CA ALA A 28 -6.07 3.39 -21.17
C ALA A 28 -5.54 4.50 -20.25
N SER A 29 -5.87 5.75 -20.58
CA SER A 29 -5.60 6.92 -19.74
C SER A 29 -6.36 6.78 -18.43
N ALA A 30 -5.80 7.30 -17.33
CA ALA A 30 -6.44 7.33 -16.02
C ALA A 30 -7.87 7.91 -16.09
N TRP A 31 -8.10 8.83 -17.02
CA TRP A 31 -9.42 9.41 -17.31
C TRP A 31 -10.44 8.39 -17.85
N THR A 32 -10.01 7.50 -18.73
CA THR A 32 -10.85 6.41 -19.29
C THR A 32 -11.24 5.43 -18.18
N VAL A 33 -10.31 5.10 -17.29
CA VAL A 33 -10.56 4.23 -16.13
C VAL A 33 -11.55 4.88 -15.17
N LEU A 34 -11.38 6.16 -14.85
CA LEU A 34 -12.31 6.91 -14.01
C LEU A 34 -13.74 6.94 -14.57
N ARG A 35 -13.93 6.94 -15.89
CA ARG A 35 -15.28 6.95 -16.48
C ARG A 35 -15.96 5.58 -16.48
N THR A 36 -15.26 4.51 -16.08
CA THR A 36 -15.82 3.16 -16.07
C THR A 36 -16.92 3.03 -15.02
N ARG A 37 -18.04 2.42 -15.41
CA ARG A 37 -19.20 2.18 -14.55
C ARG A 37 -18.74 1.40 -13.31
N HIS A 38 -18.90 2.00 -12.13
CA HIS A 38 -18.49 1.54 -10.79
C HIS A 38 -17.14 2.04 -10.26
N VAL A 39 -16.18 2.45 -11.10
CA VAL A 39 -14.84 2.88 -10.63
C VAL A 39 -14.92 4.12 -9.72
N PRO A 40 -15.60 5.23 -10.09
CA PRO A 40 -15.67 6.41 -9.23
C PRO A 40 -16.23 6.14 -7.85
N ARG A 41 -17.33 5.38 -7.78
CA ARG A 41 -17.99 5.06 -6.52
C ARG A 41 -17.13 4.17 -5.63
N LEU A 42 -16.49 3.15 -6.21
CA LEU A 42 -15.62 2.24 -5.45
C LEU A 42 -14.36 2.97 -4.96
N LEU A 43 -13.74 3.78 -5.82
CA LEU A 43 -12.56 4.56 -5.47
C LEU A 43 -12.87 5.62 -4.41
N SER A 44 -13.90 6.45 -4.62
CA SER A 44 -14.26 7.50 -3.65
C SER A 44 -14.70 6.93 -2.31
N ALA A 45 -15.48 5.84 -2.29
CA ALA A 45 -15.89 5.19 -1.07
C ALA A 45 -14.71 4.56 -0.32
N SER A 46 -13.78 3.94 -1.05
CA SER A 46 -12.54 3.41 -0.48
C SER A 46 -11.70 4.53 0.14
N LEU A 47 -11.51 5.64 -0.58
CA LEU A 47 -10.76 6.80 -0.08
C LEU A 47 -11.37 7.40 1.18
N ILE A 48 -12.68 7.65 1.16
CA ILE A 48 -13.41 8.17 2.32
C ILE A 48 -13.28 7.20 3.50
N GLY A 49 -13.49 5.90 3.27
CA GLY A 49 -13.40 4.89 4.33
C GLY A 49 -11.98 4.66 4.85
N ARG A 50 -10.95 5.07 4.10
CA ARG A 50 -9.53 5.02 4.50
C ARG A 50 -9.06 6.27 5.22
N LEU A 51 -9.76 7.41 5.14
CA LEU A 51 -9.42 8.63 5.90
C LEU A 51 -9.05 8.38 7.38
N PRO A 52 -9.74 7.49 8.13
CA PRO A 52 -9.37 7.16 9.49
C PRO A 52 -7.90 6.74 9.69
N THR A 53 -7.26 6.10 8.69
CA THR A 53 -5.85 5.69 8.83
C THR A 53 -4.91 6.89 8.97
N GLY A 54 -5.23 8.03 8.34
CA GLY A 54 -4.50 9.29 8.51
C GLY A 54 -5.00 10.12 9.70
N MET A 55 -6.26 9.95 10.13
CA MET A 55 -6.86 10.73 11.21
C MET A 55 -6.49 10.21 12.60
N VAL A 56 -6.62 8.90 12.84
CA VAL A 56 -6.57 8.31 14.19
C VAL A 56 -5.25 8.60 14.92
N PRO A 57 -4.05 8.52 14.30
CA PRO A 57 -2.80 8.84 14.99
C PRO A 57 -2.78 10.25 15.59
N LEU A 58 -3.20 11.27 14.82
CA LEU A 58 -3.28 12.64 15.33
C LEU A 58 -4.41 12.80 16.36
N ALA A 59 -5.55 12.16 16.13
CA ALA A 59 -6.67 12.22 17.06
C ALA A 59 -6.31 11.61 18.43
N LEU A 60 -5.53 10.54 18.46
CA LEU A 60 -5.00 9.95 19.70
C LEU A 60 -4.05 10.91 20.43
N VAL A 61 -3.18 11.62 19.70
CA VAL A 61 -2.32 12.66 20.28
C VAL A 61 -3.18 13.71 20.99
N LEU A 62 -4.15 14.29 20.28
CA LEU A 62 -4.99 15.36 20.81
C LEU A 62 -5.87 14.89 21.99
N ALA A 63 -6.45 13.69 21.90
CA ALA A 63 -7.25 13.11 22.99
C ALA A 63 -6.42 12.90 24.26
N VAL A 64 -5.23 12.30 24.17
CA VAL A 64 -4.38 12.08 25.35
C VAL A 64 -3.89 13.41 25.94
N ARG A 65 -3.46 14.34 25.09
CA ARG A 65 -2.97 15.65 25.54
C ARG A 65 -4.07 16.49 26.17
N HIS A 66 -5.33 16.35 25.72
CA HIS A 66 -6.48 17.00 26.34
C HIS A 66 -6.68 16.60 27.80
N HIS A 67 -6.43 15.34 28.14
CA HIS A 67 -6.47 14.82 29.51
C HIS A 67 -5.17 15.04 30.30
N GLY A 68 -4.22 15.80 29.76
CA GLY A 68 -2.93 16.08 30.40
C GLY A 68 -1.92 14.92 30.33
N GLY A 69 -2.19 13.89 29.54
CA GLY A 69 -1.30 12.74 29.38
C GLY A 69 -0.01 13.09 28.64
N ASP A 70 1.07 12.37 28.91
CA ASP A 70 2.37 12.60 28.28
C ASP A 70 2.47 11.99 26.87
N TYR A 71 3.54 12.32 26.15
CA TYR A 71 3.80 11.76 24.81
C TYR A 71 4.19 10.27 24.85
N ARG A 72 4.57 9.74 26.02
CA ARG A 72 4.84 8.30 26.17
C ARG A 72 3.54 7.52 26.03
N LEU A 73 2.48 7.95 26.71
CA LEU A 73 1.15 7.35 26.57
C LEU A 73 0.61 7.49 25.13
N VAL A 74 0.80 8.65 24.48
CA VAL A 74 0.47 8.85 23.06
C VAL A 74 1.17 7.81 22.19
N GLY A 75 2.48 7.62 22.41
CA GLY A 75 3.29 6.65 21.68
C GLY A 75 2.78 5.23 21.88
N VAL A 76 2.49 4.83 23.12
CA VAL A 76 1.95 3.49 23.45
C VAL A 76 0.60 3.25 22.77
N LEU A 77 -0.35 4.17 22.89
CA LEU A 77 -1.68 3.99 22.28
C LEU A 77 -1.62 3.95 20.76
N THR A 78 -0.82 4.82 20.15
CA THR A 78 -0.60 4.83 18.69
C THR A 78 0.06 3.53 18.22
N ALA A 79 1.05 3.02 18.97
CA ALA A 79 1.71 1.76 18.67
C ALA A 79 0.75 0.56 18.81
N LEU A 80 -0.09 0.55 19.84
CA LEU A 80 -1.09 -0.49 20.05
C LEU A 80 -2.18 -0.48 18.97
N TYR A 81 -2.62 0.70 18.54
CA TYR A 81 -3.51 0.85 17.39
C TYR A 81 -2.86 0.28 16.11
N ALA A 82 -1.61 0.66 15.83
CA ALA A 82 -0.87 0.14 14.67
C ALA A 82 -0.66 -1.38 14.74
N ALA A 83 -0.32 -1.92 15.92
CA ALA A 83 -0.18 -3.36 16.15
C ALA A 83 -1.50 -4.10 15.97
N GLY A 84 -2.60 -3.52 16.46
CA GLY A 84 -3.95 -4.00 16.20
C GLY A 84 -4.21 -4.10 14.70
N ALA A 85 -3.98 -3.03 13.94
CA ALA A 85 -4.17 -3.02 12.49
C ALA A 85 -3.29 -4.04 11.76
N ALA A 86 -2.02 -4.18 12.17
CA ALA A 86 -1.07 -5.16 11.64
C ALA A 86 -1.54 -6.61 11.82
N VAL A 87 -2.12 -6.95 12.97
CA VAL A 87 -2.60 -8.32 13.24
C VAL A 87 -4.01 -8.55 12.69
N GLY A 88 -4.89 -7.56 12.85
CA GLY A 88 -6.28 -7.63 12.44
C GLY A 88 -6.45 -7.61 10.93
N GLY A 89 -5.57 -6.94 10.19
CA GLY A 89 -5.63 -6.86 8.72
C GLY A 89 -5.62 -8.25 8.06
N PRO A 90 -4.61 -9.10 8.29
CA PRO A 90 -4.56 -10.46 7.75
C PRO A 90 -5.75 -11.32 8.21
N ALA A 91 -6.15 -11.24 9.47
CA ALA A 91 -7.30 -11.99 9.99
C ALA A 91 -8.62 -11.60 9.30
N MET A 92 -8.84 -10.30 9.12
CA MET A 92 -10.00 -9.75 8.41
C MET A 92 -9.95 -10.10 6.92
N GLY A 93 -8.78 -9.99 6.29
CA GLY A 93 -8.56 -10.39 4.90
C GLY A 93 -8.90 -11.84 4.66
N ARG A 94 -8.47 -12.74 5.56
CA ARG A 94 -8.83 -14.16 5.55
C ARG A 94 -10.33 -14.39 5.70
N LEU A 95 -10.99 -13.62 6.56
CA LEU A 95 -12.44 -13.73 6.75
C LEU A 95 -13.21 -13.28 5.50
N ILE A 96 -12.77 -12.18 4.87
CA ILE A 96 -13.29 -11.68 3.59
C ILE A 96 -13.12 -12.75 2.51
N ASP A 97 -11.91 -13.28 2.39
CA ASP A 97 -11.54 -14.32 1.43
C ASP A 97 -12.31 -15.64 1.60
N ARG A 98 -12.91 -15.88 2.78
CA ARG A 98 -13.73 -17.08 3.07
C ARG A 98 -15.23 -16.84 2.93
N THR A 99 -15.66 -15.59 2.93
CA THR A 99 -17.08 -15.23 3.02
C THR A 99 -17.48 -14.26 1.92
N ARG A 100 -17.75 -13.00 2.27
CA ARG A 100 -18.11 -11.89 1.38
C ARG A 100 -17.51 -10.61 1.93
N GLN A 101 -17.18 -9.66 1.05
CA GLN A 101 -16.67 -8.35 1.47
C GLN A 101 -17.64 -7.57 2.38
N PRO A 102 -18.94 -7.36 2.03
CA PRO A 102 -19.79 -6.42 2.76
C PRO A 102 -20.01 -6.70 4.25
N PRO A 103 -20.41 -7.92 4.70
CA PRO A 103 -20.70 -8.15 6.11
C PRO A 103 -19.44 -8.00 6.97
N VAL A 104 -18.30 -8.47 6.47
CA VAL A 104 -17.03 -8.39 7.19
C VAL A 104 -16.56 -6.95 7.33
N LEU A 105 -16.55 -6.19 6.22
CA LEU A 105 -16.17 -4.77 6.22
C LEU A 105 -17.08 -3.93 7.13
N LEU A 106 -18.41 -4.14 7.08
CA LEU A 106 -19.35 -3.42 7.92
C LEU A 106 -19.19 -3.76 9.40
N SER A 107 -19.00 -5.05 9.74
CA SER A 107 -18.77 -5.45 11.13
C SER A 107 -17.46 -4.89 11.68
N GLY A 108 -16.40 -4.88 10.87
CA GLY A 108 -15.13 -4.23 11.21
C GLY A 108 -15.30 -2.73 11.42
N ALA A 109 -15.99 -2.04 10.50
CA ALA A 109 -16.23 -0.61 10.61
C ALA A 109 -17.02 -0.24 11.87
N MET A 110 -18.03 -1.04 12.22
CA MET A 110 -18.79 -0.87 13.46
C MET A 110 -17.91 -1.09 14.68
N ALA A 111 -17.18 -2.21 14.76
CA ALA A 111 -16.32 -2.51 15.90
C ALA A 111 -15.19 -1.46 16.07
N SER A 112 -14.55 -1.05 14.96
CA SER A 112 -13.54 0.00 14.95
C SER A 112 -14.14 1.35 15.38
N GLY A 113 -15.27 1.73 14.80
CA GLY A 113 -15.98 2.96 15.16
C GLY A 113 -16.41 3.00 16.63
N THR A 114 -16.96 1.90 17.16
CA THR A 114 -17.30 1.79 18.59
C THR A 114 -16.06 1.93 19.47
N ALA A 115 -14.93 1.34 19.09
CA ALA A 115 -13.69 1.46 19.85
C ALA A 115 -13.11 2.88 19.81
N LEU A 116 -13.21 3.58 18.67
CA LEU A 116 -12.83 4.99 18.56
C LEU A 116 -13.75 5.90 19.39
N VAL A 117 -15.05 5.64 19.41
CA VAL A 117 -16.00 6.36 20.29
C VAL A 117 -15.71 6.04 21.76
N ALA A 118 -15.33 4.80 22.10
CA ALA A 118 -14.91 4.47 23.45
C ALA A 118 -13.66 5.27 23.85
N LEU A 119 -12.64 5.35 22.97
CA LEU A 119 -11.45 6.18 23.18
C LEU A 119 -11.77 7.67 23.36
N MET A 120 -12.80 8.17 22.67
CA MET A 120 -13.28 9.54 22.83
C MET A 120 -13.87 9.79 24.22
N LEU A 121 -14.59 8.80 24.77
CA LEU A 121 -15.31 8.92 26.04
C LEU A 121 -14.45 8.56 27.26
N LEU A 122 -13.42 7.76 27.07
CA LEU A 122 -12.48 7.36 28.11
C LEU A 122 -11.51 8.49 28.42
N ASP A 123 -11.14 8.64 29.70
CA ASP A 123 -9.94 9.37 30.09
C ASP A 123 -8.73 8.41 29.98
N PRO A 124 -7.85 8.57 28.97
CA PRO A 124 -6.75 7.65 28.75
C PRO A 124 -5.69 7.71 29.84
N VAL A 125 -5.62 8.79 30.64
CA VAL A 125 -4.67 8.95 31.74
C VAL A 125 -5.16 8.19 32.97
N ARG A 126 -6.47 8.28 33.27
CA ARG A 126 -7.08 7.55 34.40
C ARG A 126 -7.30 6.07 34.10
N SER A 127 -7.59 5.72 32.85
CA SER A 127 -7.93 4.36 32.42
C SER A 127 -7.04 3.87 31.25
N PRO A 128 -5.71 3.84 31.42
CA PRO A 128 -4.77 3.56 30.33
C PRO A 128 -4.94 2.15 29.75
N VAL A 129 -5.33 1.17 30.56
CA VAL A 129 -5.56 -0.22 30.10
C VAL A 129 -6.79 -0.31 29.19
N LEU A 130 -7.88 0.38 29.55
CA LEU A 130 -9.09 0.41 28.71
C LEU A 130 -8.84 1.17 27.41
N ALA A 131 -8.12 2.29 27.47
CA ALA A 131 -7.70 3.02 26.28
C ALA A 131 -6.78 2.17 25.38
N ALA A 132 -5.85 1.42 25.96
CA ALA A 132 -4.99 0.48 25.25
C ALA A 132 -5.81 -0.61 24.53
N LEU A 133 -6.75 -1.24 25.23
CA LEU A 133 -7.63 -2.25 24.63
C LEU A 133 -8.49 -1.65 23.50
N ALA A 134 -9.07 -0.47 23.71
CA ALA A 134 -9.85 0.21 22.68
C ALA A 134 -8.99 0.59 21.46
N ALA A 135 -7.75 1.04 21.65
CA ALA A 135 -6.81 1.30 20.56
C ALA A 135 -6.49 0.04 19.76
N VAL A 136 -6.20 -1.09 20.44
CA VAL A 136 -5.97 -2.39 19.77
C VAL A 136 -7.20 -2.81 18.97
N VAL A 137 -8.39 -2.74 19.56
CA VAL A 137 -9.65 -3.11 18.88
C VAL A 137 -9.93 -2.20 17.69
N ALA A 138 -9.75 -0.88 17.85
CA ALA A 138 -9.92 0.10 16.78
C ALA A 138 -9.03 -0.24 15.58
N GLY A 139 -7.75 -0.54 15.83
CA GLY A 139 -6.80 -0.96 14.82
C GLY A 139 -7.19 -2.30 14.20
N ALA A 140 -7.41 -3.33 15.02
CA ALA A 140 -7.66 -4.69 14.55
C ALA A 140 -8.95 -4.83 13.74
N ALA A 141 -9.96 -4.02 14.05
CA ALA A 141 -11.22 -4.01 13.32
C ALA A 141 -11.22 -3.06 12.10
N THR A 142 -10.10 -2.38 11.81
CA THR A 142 -10.02 -1.43 10.68
C THR A 142 -10.40 -2.11 9.36
N PRO A 143 -11.43 -1.61 8.64
CA PRO A 143 -11.88 -2.19 7.38
C PRO A 143 -10.78 -2.24 6.32
N GLN A 144 -10.58 -3.41 5.72
CA GLN A 144 -9.56 -3.65 4.69
C GLN A 144 -10.03 -3.24 3.28
N LEU A 145 -10.37 -1.95 3.12
CA LEU A 145 -10.95 -1.42 1.88
C LEU A 145 -9.98 -1.42 0.69
N GLU A 146 -8.71 -1.11 0.90
CA GLU A 146 -7.69 -1.11 -0.15
C GLU A 146 -7.48 -2.50 -0.75
N PRO A 147 -7.19 -3.56 0.04
CA PRO A 147 -7.12 -4.92 -0.48
C PRO A 147 -8.40 -5.34 -1.23
N CYS A 148 -9.59 -5.04 -0.68
CA CYS A 148 -10.86 -5.36 -1.33
C CYS A 148 -11.03 -4.65 -2.67
N LEU A 149 -10.69 -3.36 -2.74
CA LEU A 149 -10.78 -2.54 -3.95
C LEU A 149 -9.89 -3.12 -5.04
N ARG A 150 -8.67 -3.52 -4.69
CA ARG A 150 -7.72 -4.09 -5.66
C ARG A 150 -8.17 -5.42 -6.23
N VAL A 151 -8.78 -6.27 -5.41
CA VAL A 151 -9.43 -7.50 -5.89
C VAL A 151 -10.59 -7.18 -6.84
N LEU A 152 -11.37 -6.13 -6.56
CA LEU A 152 -12.49 -5.72 -7.43
C LEU A 152 -12.01 -5.13 -8.76
N TRP A 153 -10.85 -4.48 -8.83
CA TRP A 153 -10.28 -3.98 -10.09
C TRP A 153 -10.06 -5.08 -11.11
N GLU A 154 -9.57 -6.24 -10.68
CA GLU A 154 -9.39 -7.41 -11.55
C GLU A 154 -10.73 -7.97 -12.09
N HIS A 155 -11.84 -7.70 -11.41
CA HIS A 155 -13.17 -8.17 -11.81
C HIS A 155 -13.97 -7.13 -12.61
N VAL A 156 -13.76 -5.84 -12.33
CA VAL A 156 -14.52 -4.72 -12.91
C VAL A 156 -13.85 -4.17 -14.17
N LEU A 157 -12.53 -4.30 -14.29
CA LEU A 157 -11.76 -3.78 -15.41
C LEU A 157 -11.28 -4.93 -16.30
N HIS A 158 -11.40 -4.74 -17.61
CA HIS A 158 -10.93 -5.69 -18.60
C HIS A 158 -9.59 -5.21 -19.18
N GLY A 159 -8.55 -6.04 -19.02
CA GLY A 159 -7.23 -5.81 -19.58
C GLY A 159 -6.22 -5.22 -18.57
N GLU A 160 -4.99 -5.73 -18.65
CA GLU A 160 -3.89 -5.40 -17.72
C GLU A 160 -3.54 -3.91 -17.68
N ARG A 161 -3.74 -3.17 -18.78
CA ARG A 161 -3.47 -1.72 -18.84
C ARG A 161 -4.47 -0.95 -17.96
N ALA A 162 -5.75 -1.29 -18.03
CA ALA A 162 -6.80 -0.62 -17.24
C ALA A 162 -6.63 -0.90 -15.74
N VAL A 163 -6.32 -2.15 -15.38
CA VAL A 163 -6.04 -2.54 -13.99
C VAL A 163 -4.82 -1.80 -13.43
N ARG A 164 -3.72 -1.69 -14.20
CA ARG A 164 -2.54 -0.91 -13.80
C ARG A 164 -2.84 0.57 -13.61
N ALA A 165 -3.58 1.19 -14.53
CA ALA A 165 -4.00 2.57 -14.39
C ALA A 165 -4.91 2.78 -13.16
N ALA A 166 -5.77 1.81 -12.83
CA ALA A 166 -6.56 1.84 -11.60
C ALA A 166 -5.71 1.70 -10.33
N PHE A 167 -4.68 0.85 -10.34
CA PHE A 167 -3.72 0.77 -9.23
C PHE A 167 -2.89 2.05 -9.07
N ALA A 168 -2.43 2.63 -10.18
CA ALA A 168 -1.72 3.91 -10.16
C ALA A 168 -2.63 5.04 -9.62
N LEU A 169 -3.90 5.06 -10.02
CA LEU A 169 -4.89 6.01 -9.52
C LEU A 169 -5.22 5.80 -8.04
N ASP A 170 -5.41 4.54 -7.60
CA ASP A 170 -5.58 4.19 -6.19
C ASP A 170 -4.37 4.62 -5.35
N ALA A 171 -3.15 4.38 -5.84
CA ALA A 171 -1.92 4.80 -5.18
C ALA A 171 -1.78 6.34 -5.13
N ALA A 172 -2.06 7.05 -6.22
CA ALA A 172 -1.99 8.51 -6.25
C ALA A 172 -3.03 9.15 -5.31
N THR A 173 -4.24 8.58 -5.26
CA THR A 173 -5.30 9.08 -4.39
C THR A 173 -5.10 8.69 -2.93
N GLN A 174 -4.31 7.66 -2.63
CA GLN A 174 -3.95 7.29 -1.26
C GLN A 174 -3.19 8.42 -0.53
N GLU A 175 -2.38 9.22 -1.23
CA GLU A 175 -1.70 10.37 -0.60
C GLU A 175 -2.70 11.39 -0.03
N LEU A 176 -3.89 11.52 -0.64
CA LEU A 176 -4.95 12.38 -0.12
C LEU A 176 -5.44 11.92 1.25
N VAL A 177 -5.38 10.63 1.57
CA VAL A 177 -5.78 10.11 2.89
C VAL A 177 -4.89 10.68 3.98
N PHE A 178 -3.57 10.76 3.74
CA PHE A 178 -2.59 11.26 4.70
C PHE A 178 -2.53 12.79 4.76
N VAL A 179 -2.92 13.48 3.69
CA VAL A 179 -3.05 14.95 3.70
C VAL A 179 -4.37 15.39 4.35
N CYS A 180 -5.50 14.84 3.90
CA CYS A 180 -6.82 15.25 4.37
C CYS A 180 -7.11 14.76 5.79
N GLY A 181 -6.59 13.60 6.20
CA GLY A 181 -6.84 13.03 7.53
C GLY A 181 -6.51 14.00 8.67
N PRO A 182 -5.26 14.47 8.81
CA PRO A 182 -4.87 15.44 9.83
C PRO A 182 -5.68 16.75 9.78
N LEU A 183 -5.98 17.27 8.58
CA LEU A 183 -6.78 18.48 8.40
C LEU A 183 -8.21 18.32 8.91
N LEU A 184 -8.83 17.16 8.66
CA LEU A 184 -10.15 16.83 9.18
C LEU A 184 -10.15 16.70 10.69
N VAL A 185 -9.09 16.13 11.29
CA VAL A 185 -8.93 16.06 12.75
C VAL A 185 -8.80 17.46 13.35
N PHE A 186 -8.01 18.34 12.74
CA PHE A 186 -7.87 19.72 13.18
C PHE A 186 -9.21 20.47 13.12
N GLY A 187 -9.93 20.36 12.00
CA GLY A 187 -11.27 20.95 11.84
C GLY A 187 -12.28 20.39 12.85
N ALA A 188 -12.31 19.08 13.02
CA ALA A 188 -13.17 18.42 14.01
C ALA A 188 -12.83 18.85 15.45
N THR A 189 -11.54 18.97 15.78
CA THR A 189 -11.09 19.43 17.09
C THR A 189 -11.51 20.87 17.36
N THR A 190 -11.45 21.72 16.34
CA THR A 190 -11.87 23.12 16.43
C THR A 190 -13.39 23.24 16.66
N LEU A 191 -14.18 22.37 16.02
CA LEU A 191 -15.64 22.45 16.07
C LEU A 191 -16.28 21.69 17.24
N LEU A 192 -15.70 20.54 17.61
CA LEU A 192 -16.29 19.58 18.55
C LEU A 192 -15.44 19.40 19.82
N GLY A 193 -14.30 20.09 19.93
CA GLY A 193 -13.31 19.91 20.99
C GLY A 193 -12.33 18.76 20.72
N PRO A 194 -11.27 18.61 21.54
CA PRO A 194 -10.18 17.65 21.30
C PRO A 194 -10.57 16.18 21.06
N PRO A 195 -11.60 15.61 21.70
CA PRO A 195 -12.05 14.25 21.41
C PRO A 195 -12.76 14.12 20.04
N GLY A 196 -13.23 15.24 19.48
CA GLY A 196 -14.03 15.28 18.25
C GLY A 196 -13.39 14.60 17.05
N GLY A 197 -12.05 14.63 16.96
CA GLY A 197 -11.31 13.95 15.89
C GLY A 197 -11.56 12.43 15.83
N LEU A 198 -11.70 11.76 16.98
CA LEU A 198 -11.97 10.32 17.05
C LEU A 198 -13.40 9.99 16.58
N LEU A 199 -14.38 10.81 16.97
CA LEU A 199 -15.76 10.66 16.50
C LEU A 199 -15.88 10.88 15.00
N THR A 200 -15.24 11.93 14.48
CA THR A 200 -15.26 12.22 13.04
C THR A 200 -14.60 11.08 12.26
N ALA A 201 -13.49 10.52 12.75
CA ALA A 201 -12.86 9.34 12.15
C ALA A 201 -13.82 8.12 12.14
N ALA A 202 -14.50 7.85 13.26
CA ALA A 202 -15.48 6.76 13.35
C ALA A 202 -16.62 6.92 12.33
N VAL A 203 -17.22 8.10 12.24
CA VAL A 203 -18.34 8.39 11.34
C VAL A 203 -17.91 8.30 9.87
N ILE A 204 -16.78 8.93 9.50
CA ILE A 204 -16.25 8.91 8.14
C ILE A 204 -15.88 7.49 7.71
N GLY A 205 -15.18 6.76 8.57
CA GLY A 205 -14.79 5.36 8.32
C GLY A 205 -15.99 4.46 8.08
N LEU A 206 -17.02 4.58 8.93
CA LEU A 206 -18.25 3.81 8.79
C LEU A 206 -19.02 4.20 7.53
N ALA A 207 -19.17 5.49 7.24
CA ALA A 207 -19.88 5.98 6.06
C ALA A 207 -19.20 5.54 4.76
N GLY A 208 -17.88 5.75 4.63
CA GLY A 208 -17.12 5.32 3.46
C GLY A 208 -17.18 3.81 3.26
N THR A 209 -17.03 3.04 4.34
CA THR A 209 -17.17 1.57 4.31
C THR A 209 -18.57 1.14 3.89
N ALA A 210 -19.64 1.81 4.36
CA ALA A 210 -21.01 1.50 3.97
C ALA A 210 -21.27 1.79 2.49
N VAL A 211 -20.79 2.92 1.96
CA VAL A 211 -20.93 3.24 0.53
C VAL A 211 -20.19 2.22 -0.34
N PHE A 212 -19.02 1.77 0.10
CA PHE A 212 -18.23 0.72 -0.56
C PHE A 212 -18.95 -0.63 -0.51
N ALA A 213 -19.34 -1.08 0.68
CA ALA A 213 -19.98 -2.37 0.93
C ALA A 213 -21.34 -2.51 0.21
N THR A 214 -22.03 -1.40 -0.04
CA THR A 214 -23.30 -1.37 -0.78
C THR A 214 -23.12 -1.26 -2.30
N ALA A 215 -21.88 -1.08 -2.80
CA ALA A 215 -21.62 -1.03 -4.24
C ALA A 215 -21.90 -2.38 -4.91
N SER A 216 -22.46 -2.34 -6.13
CA SER A 216 -22.86 -3.57 -6.84
C SER A 216 -21.71 -4.59 -7.01
N PRO A 217 -20.48 -4.19 -7.41
CA PRO A 217 -19.37 -5.14 -7.49
C PRO A 217 -19.03 -5.78 -6.14
N ALA A 218 -18.93 -4.99 -5.06
CA ALA A 218 -18.65 -5.50 -3.72
C ALA A 218 -19.74 -6.46 -3.21
N ARG A 219 -21.02 -6.16 -3.47
CA ARG A 219 -22.16 -7.02 -3.08
C ARG A 219 -22.21 -8.35 -3.85
N ARG A 220 -21.82 -8.32 -5.12
CA ARG A 220 -21.82 -9.50 -6.00
C ARG A 220 -20.56 -10.34 -5.84
N TRP A 221 -19.48 -9.75 -5.32
CA TRP A 221 -18.25 -10.47 -5.05
C TRP A 221 -18.50 -11.64 -4.10
N ARG A 222 -17.97 -12.80 -4.49
CA ARG A 222 -18.00 -14.03 -3.70
C ARG A 222 -16.59 -14.56 -3.67
N ALA A 223 -16.17 -15.00 -2.49
CA ALA A 223 -14.97 -15.82 -2.35
C ALA A 223 -14.98 -16.95 -3.38
N ALA A 224 -13.87 -17.13 -4.09
CA ALA A 224 -13.70 -18.28 -4.97
C ALA A 224 -13.87 -19.55 -4.12
N ARG A 225 -14.82 -20.43 -4.51
CA ARG A 225 -14.99 -21.73 -3.87
C ARG A 225 -13.75 -22.56 -4.19
N SER A 226 -12.80 -22.63 -3.27
CA SER A 226 -11.70 -23.59 -3.34
C SER A 226 -12.32 -25.00 -3.35
N GLY A 227 -12.23 -25.70 -4.50
CA GLY A 227 -12.70 -27.07 -4.62
C GLY A 227 -11.84 -27.97 -3.75
N SER A 228 -12.44 -28.62 -2.74
CA SER A 228 -12.05 -29.84 -1.99
C SER A 228 -10.57 -30.11 -1.61
N GLY A 229 -9.62 -29.23 -1.88
CA GLY A 229 -8.20 -29.37 -1.55
C GLY A 229 -7.88 -28.68 -0.23
N GLY A 230 -8.10 -29.37 0.89
CA GLY A 230 -7.46 -29.09 2.18
C GLY A 230 -7.58 -27.65 2.71
N ARG A 231 -8.59 -27.44 3.57
CA ARG A 231 -8.68 -26.32 4.51
C ARG A 231 -7.38 -26.23 5.33
N GLN A 232 -6.46 -25.31 5.02
CA GLN A 232 -5.12 -25.33 5.64
C GLN A 232 -4.72 -23.93 6.17
N TRP A 233 -4.47 -23.86 7.48
CA TRP A 233 -4.37 -22.66 8.32
C TRP A 233 -3.29 -21.63 7.93
N ALA A 234 -2.28 -22.03 7.16
CA ALA A 234 -1.13 -21.17 6.86
C ALA A 234 -1.35 -20.20 5.68
N GLY A 235 -2.44 -20.31 4.91
CA GLY A 235 -2.83 -19.30 3.92
C GLY A 235 -1.71 -18.90 2.94
N PRO A 236 -1.50 -17.59 2.67
CA PRO A 236 -0.40 -17.07 1.84
C PRO A 236 1.00 -17.45 2.33
N LEU A 237 1.18 -17.63 3.65
CA LEU A 237 2.46 -17.94 4.28
C LEU A 237 2.98 -19.36 3.97
N ARG A 238 2.18 -20.18 3.28
CA ARG A 238 2.65 -21.48 2.77
C ARG A 238 3.54 -21.36 1.54
N SER A 239 3.34 -20.32 0.75
CA SER A 239 4.17 -20.08 -0.41
C SER A 239 5.50 -19.53 0.07
N GLY A 240 6.56 -20.34 0.01
CA GLY A 240 7.91 -19.89 0.36
C GLY A 240 8.31 -18.62 -0.43
N ARG A 241 7.81 -18.48 -1.67
CA ARG A 241 7.99 -17.27 -2.48
C ARG A 241 7.28 -16.04 -1.90
N LEU A 242 6.07 -16.19 -1.36
CA LEU A 242 5.37 -15.08 -0.68
C LEU A 242 6.02 -14.72 0.66
N VAL A 243 6.47 -15.71 1.43
CA VAL A 243 7.20 -15.46 2.69
C VAL A 243 8.49 -14.71 2.41
N ARG A 244 9.25 -15.12 1.38
CA ARG A 244 10.43 -14.41 0.88
C ARG A 244 10.10 -12.97 0.49
N LEU A 245 9.01 -12.75 -0.26
CA LEU A 245 8.54 -11.41 -0.62
C LEU A 245 8.17 -10.56 0.61
N PHE A 246 7.44 -11.11 1.57
CA PHE A 246 7.09 -10.41 2.80
C PHE A 246 8.32 -10.05 3.64
N ALA A 247 9.27 -10.97 3.77
CA ALA A 247 10.55 -10.71 4.43
C ALA A 247 11.34 -9.60 3.71
N ALA A 248 11.39 -9.63 2.38
CA ALA A 248 12.00 -8.55 1.60
C ALA A 248 11.30 -7.20 1.87
N LEU A 249 9.98 -7.18 2.01
CA LEU A 249 9.23 -5.96 2.31
C LEU A 249 9.42 -5.47 3.76
N VAL A 250 9.65 -6.35 4.73
CA VAL A 250 10.12 -5.94 6.07
C VAL A 250 11.44 -5.19 5.94
N CYS A 251 12.39 -5.71 5.15
CA CYS A 251 13.66 -5.04 4.91
C CYS A 251 13.50 -3.71 4.17
N VAL A 252 12.65 -3.63 3.14
CA VAL A 252 12.33 -2.37 2.46
C VAL A 252 11.71 -1.36 3.42
N GLY A 253 10.75 -1.78 4.25
CA GLY A 253 10.18 -0.93 5.29
C GLY A 253 11.25 -0.42 6.25
N ALA A 254 12.13 -1.30 6.73
CA ALA A 254 13.21 -0.94 7.66
C ALA A 254 14.19 0.07 7.05
N THR A 255 14.49 -0.02 5.75
CA THR A 255 15.26 1.00 5.03
C THR A 255 14.61 2.37 5.12
N ILE A 256 13.30 2.48 4.86
CA ILE A 256 12.57 3.76 4.91
C ILE A 256 12.53 4.30 6.34
N GLY A 257 12.17 3.44 7.31
CA GLY A 257 12.09 3.84 8.71
C GLY A 257 13.43 4.32 9.26
N ALA A 258 14.50 3.62 8.93
CA ALA A 258 15.85 3.99 9.33
C ALA A 258 16.30 5.30 8.66
N PHE A 259 16.02 5.47 7.37
CA PHE A 259 16.31 6.70 6.63
C PHE A 259 15.68 7.94 7.26
N THR A 260 14.39 7.88 7.63
CA THR A 260 13.70 9.04 8.22
C THR A 260 14.39 9.51 9.50
N VAL A 261 14.77 8.58 10.38
CA VAL A 261 15.44 8.92 11.66
C VAL A 261 16.91 9.30 11.46
N ALA A 262 17.62 8.59 10.58
CA ALA A 262 19.00 8.92 10.23
C ALA A 262 19.10 10.34 9.63
N MET A 263 18.12 10.75 8.82
CA MET A 263 18.09 12.09 8.24
C MET A 263 17.88 13.18 9.30
N THR A 264 17.08 12.92 10.33
CA THR A 264 16.94 13.81 11.48
C THR A 264 18.25 13.94 12.25
N GLY A 265 18.92 12.81 12.55
CA GLY A 265 20.22 12.81 13.23
C GLY A 265 21.31 13.52 12.41
N TYR A 266 21.32 13.31 11.09
CA TYR A 266 22.22 14.00 10.17
C TYR A 266 22.00 15.52 10.18
N ALA A 267 20.76 15.96 10.10
CA ALA A 267 20.41 17.37 10.12
C ALA A 267 20.78 18.06 11.44
N ASP A 268 20.62 17.36 12.56
CA ASP A 268 21.04 17.83 13.88
C ASP A 268 22.57 17.96 13.97
N ALA A 269 23.31 16.96 13.49
CA ALA A 269 24.77 16.99 13.44
C ALA A 269 25.33 18.13 12.55
N GLU A 270 24.61 18.50 11.49
CA GLU A 270 24.93 19.64 10.61
C GLU A 270 24.44 21.00 11.17
N GLY A 271 23.80 21.03 12.34
CA GLY A 271 23.28 22.25 12.96
C GLY A 271 22.09 22.87 12.20
N SER A 272 21.41 22.08 11.37
CA SER A 272 20.32 22.55 10.50
C SER A 272 19.10 21.63 10.64
N LEU A 273 18.41 21.73 11.78
CA LEU A 273 17.19 20.94 12.06
C LEU A 273 16.12 21.06 10.97
N GLY A 274 16.04 22.21 10.29
CA GLY A 274 15.16 22.42 9.14
C GLY A 274 15.50 21.55 7.92
N ALA A 275 16.75 21.07 7.81
CA ALA A 275 17.21 20.27 6.68
C ALA A 275 16.56 18.89 6.61
N ALA A 276 16.30 18.25 7.75
CA ALA A 276 15.70 16.92 7.80
C ALA A 276 14.37 16.87 7.01
N SER A 277 13.49 17.84 7.25
CA SER A 277 12.15 17.87 6.66
C SER A 277 12.18 17.98 5.14
N TRP A 278 13.01 18.86 4.57
CA TRP A 278 13.04 19.01 3.11
C TRP A 278 13.90 17.93 2.42
N LEU A 279 14.90 17.35 3.08
CA LEU A 279 15.64 16.19 2.56
C LEU A 279 14.75 14.95 2.48
N VAL A 280 13.92 14.71 3.51
CA VAL A 280 12.87 13.68 3.46
C VAL A 280 11.84 14.01 2.36
N ALA A 281 11.46 15.29 2.20
CA ALA A 281 10.57 15.68 1.11
C ALA A 281 11.18 15.42 -0.28
N LEU A 282 12.48 15.64 -0.47
CA LEU A 282 13.18 15.31 -1.72
C LEU A 282 13.16 13.81 -2.01
N ASN A 283 13.30 12.96 -1.00
CA ASN A 283 13.11 11.51 -1.16
C ASN A 283 11.69 11.18 -1.66
N ALA A 284 10.66 11.81 -1.10
CA ALA A 284 9.28 11.67 -1.58
C ALA A 284 9.11 12.17 -3.02
N VAL A 285 9.75 13.28 -3.41
CA VAL A 285 9.77 13.77 -4.80
C VAL A 285 10.43 12.75 -5.72
N GLY A 286 11.56 12.17 -5.32
CA GLY A 286 12.23 11.09 -6.04
C GLY A 286 11.33 9.89 -6.25
N ALA A 287 10.62 9.46 -5.20
CA ALA A 287 9.62 8.40 -5.28
C ALA A 287 8.51 8.75 -6.28
N LEU A 288 7.92 9.94 -6.20
CA LEU A 288 6.89 10.39 -7.15
C LEU A 288 7.37 10.31 -8.60
N LEU A 289 8.56 10.84 -8.89
CA LEU A 289 9.17 10.79 -10.23
C LEU A 289 9.36 9.34 -10.70
N GLY A 290 9.90 8.49 -9.83
CA GLY A 290 10.09 7.06 -10.11
C GLY A 290 8.78 6.32 -10.35
N GLY A 291 7.72 6.64 -9.61
CA GLY A 291 6.38 6.09 -9.79
C GLY A 291 5.75 6.48 -11.12
N VAL A 292 5.84 7.76 -11.51
CA VAL A 292 5.35 8.26 -12.81
C VAL A 292 6.10 7.58 -13.95
N LEU A 293 7.43 7.51 -13.87
CA LEU A 293 8.24 6.85 -14.89
C LEU A 293 7.93 5.35 -14.96
N TYR A 294 7.82 4.67 -13.82
CA TYR A 294 7.47 3.26 -13.77
C TYR A 294 6.10 2.96 -14.39
N ALA A 295 5.13 3.86 -14.21
CA ALA A 295 3.81 3.74 -14.83
C ALA A 295 3.86 3.85 -16.36
N ALA A 296 4.85 4.58 -16.91
CA ALA A 296 5.08 4.68 -18.36
C ALA A 296 5.81 3.47 -18.95
N VAL A 297 6.51 2.66 -18.14
CA VAL A 297 7.28 1.51 -18.64
C VAL A 297 6.36 0.32 -19.00
N PRO A 298 6.52 -0.29 -20.20
CA PRO A 298 5.81 -1.51 -20.59
C PRO A 298 6.01 -2.68 -19.62
N VAL A 299 5.08 -3.64 -19.61
CA VAL A 299 5.15 -4.81 -18.73
C VAL A 299 6.39 -5.64 -19.07
N ALA A 300 7.25 -5.88 -18.09
CA ALA A 300 8.32 -6.86 -18.22
C ALA A 300 7.70 -8.27 -18.19
N ARG A 301 8.08 -9.14 -19.14
CA ARG A 301 7.59 -10.54 -19.21
C ARG A 301 7.94 -11.41 -17.98
N ARG A 302 8.77 -10.92 -17.05
CA ARG A 302 9.21 -11.63 -15.84
C ARG A 302 9.19 -10.67 -14.64
N GLU A 303 8.10 -10.62 -13.88
CA GLU A 303 7.98 -9.71 -12.72
C GLU A 303 9.01 -10.01 -11.61
N ASP A 304 9.41 -11.27 -11.45
CA ASP A 304 10.41 -11.69 -10.46
C ASP A 304 11.79 -11.02 -10.68
N ARG A 305 12.26 -11.03 -11.93
CA ARG A 305 13.52 -10.38 -12.31
C ARG A 305 13.41 -8.85 -12.23
N ARG A 306 12.24 -8.31 -12.59
CA ARG A 306 11.98 -6.87 -12.46
C ARG A 306 12.06 -6.43 -11.00
N LEU A 307 11.41 -7.15 -10.10
CA LEU A 307 11.47 -6.87 -8.66
C LEU A 307 12.91 -6.93 -8.14
N LEU A 308 13.67 -7.97 -8.53
CA LEU A 308 15.09 -8.08 -8.15
C LEU A 308 15.91 -6.86 -8.59
N LEU A 309 15.75 -6.41 -9.83
CA LEU A 309 16.44 -5.21 -10.34
C LEU A 309 16.03 -3.94 -9.58
N LEU A 310 14.74 -3.78 -9.29
CA LEU A 310 14.23 -2.61 -8.57
C LEU A 310 14.70 -2.59 -7.11
N LEU A 311 14.78 -3.75 -6.45
CA LEU A 311 15.38 -3.86 -5.13
C LEU A 311 16.89 -3.56 -5.16
N GLY A 312 17.59 -3.97 -6.23
CA GLY A 312 18.99 -3.59 -6.45
C GLY A 312 19.16 -2.08 -6.64
N MET A 313 18.29 -1.45 -7.43
CA MET A 313 18.26 0.02 -7.58
C MET A 313 17.99 0.72 -6.25
N LEU A 314 17.08 0.19 -5.42
CA LEU A 314 16.84 0.71 -4.08
C LEU A 314 18.11 0.62 -3.23
N ALA A 315 18.78 -0.54 -3.18
CA ALA A 315 20.02 -0.72 -2.42
C ALA A 315 21.13 0.25 -2.86
N VAL A 316 21.34 0.39 -4.17
CA VAL A 316 22.30 1.35 -4.74
C VAL A 316 21.89 2.80 -4.42
N GLY A 317 20.61 3.11 -4.39
CA GLY A 317 20.12 4.45 -4.08
C GLY A 317 20.38 4.88 -2.63
N TYR A 318 20.27 3.97 -1.66
CA TYR A 318 20.51 4.26 -0.25
C TYR A 318 21.99 4.21 0.17
N LEU A 319 22.84 3.45 -0.55
CA LEU A 319 24.25 3.26 -0.18
C LEU A 319 25.08 4.56 -0.08
N PRO A 320 24.98 5.54 -1.01
CA PRO A 320 25.76 6.77 -0.94
C PRO A 320 25.44 7.67 0.27
N LEU A 321 24.29 7.49 0.91
CA LEU A 321 23.90 8.30 2.09
C LEU A 321 24.85 8.09 3.27
N VAL A 322 25.55 6.94 3.33
CA VAL A 322 26.56 6.63 4.35
C VAL A 322 27.73 7.61 4.32
N LEU A 323 27.99 8.25 3.18
CA LEU A 323 29.07 9.24 3.05
C LEU A 323 28.80 10.51 3.85
N THR A 324 27.55 10.75 4.26
CA THR A 324 27.10 11.95 5.00
C THR A 324 27.74 13.23 4.48
N PRO A 325 27.63 13.54 3.16
CA PRO A 325 28.17 14.77 2.62
C PRO A 325 27.44 15.98 3.20
N ALA A 326 28.01 17.17 3.05
CA ALA A 326 27.33 18.42 3.42
C ALA A 326 25.93 18.52 2.77
N VAL A 327 25.06 19.32 3.37
CA VAL A 327 23.63 19.42 3.02
C VAL A 327 23.34 19.56 1.51
N PRO A 328 24.05 20.40 0.73
CA PRO A 328 23.85 20.47 -0.72
C PRO A 328 24.13 19.16 -1.47
N GLY A 329 25.09 18.37 -0.99
CA GLY A 329 25.40 17.04 -1.53
C GLY A 329 24.40 15.97 -1.07
N MET A 330 23.83 16.10 0.13
CA MET A 330 22.81 15.17 0.64
C MET A 330 21.48 15.29 -0.13
N ALA A 331 21.17 16.46 -0.67
CA ALA A 331 19.95 16.74 -1.43
C ALA A 331 19.73 15.80 -2.64
N PRO A 332 20.65 15.73 -3.63
CA PRO A 332 20.48 14.83 -4.77
C PRO A 332 20.49 13.35 -4.38
N LEU A 333 21.24 12.96 -3.33
CA LEU A 333 21.23 11.58 -2.82
C LEU A 333 19.89 11.20 -2.19
N SER A 334 19.30 12.13 -1.42
CA SER A 334 17.97 11.95 -0.83
C SER A 334 16.92 11.78 -1.92
N LEU A 335 16.98 12.59 -3.00
CA LEU A 335 16.11 12.43 -4.16
C LEU A 335 16.32 11.07 -4.85
N ALA A 336 17.56 10.70 -5.15
CA ALA A 336 17.88 9.46 -5.86
C ALA A 336 17.44 8.21 -5.09
N SER A 337 17.60 8.19 -3.76
CA SER A 337 17.24 7.06 -2.90
C SER A 337 15.74 6.73 -2.91
N GLY A 338 14.86 7.72 -3.13
CA GLY A 338 13.41 7.51 -3.18
C GLY A 338 12.92 6.86 -4.48
N PHE A 339 13.70 6.97 -5.55
CA PHE A 339 13.24 6.70 -6.93
C PHE A 339 12.68 5.30 -7.17
N ALA A 340 13.31 4.27 -6.61
CA ALA A 340 12.91 2.88 -6.87
C ALA A 340 11.70 2.41 -6.06
N LEU A 341 11.35 3.11 -4.97
CA LEU A 341 10.42 2.59 -3.96
C LEU A 341 9.01 2.31 -4.53
N PRO A 342 8.34 3.23 -5.26
CA PRO A 342 6.99 2.93 -5.76
C PRO A 342 6.97 1.81 -6.78
N ALA A 343 8.02 1.67 -7.59
CA ALA A 343 8.19 0.59 -8.54
C ALA A 343 8.34 -0.78 -7.84
N VAL A 344 9.09 -0.83 -6.73
CA VAL A 344 9.21 -2.02 -5.86
C VAL A 344 7.84 -2.39 -5.31
N LEU A 345 7.11 -1.45 -4.73
CA LEU A 345 5.78 -1.71 -4.16
C LEU A 345 4.78 -2.17 -5.22
N ALA A 346 4.71 -1.49 -6.37
CA ALA A 346 3.85 -1.88 -7.47
C ALA A 346 4.17 -3.29 -8.02
N SER A 347 5.46 -3.62 -8.13
CA SER A 347 5.90 -4.96 -8.53
C SER A 347 5.54 -6.02 -7.48
N ALA A 348 5.68 -5.69 -6.19
CA ALA A 348 5.30 -6.58 -5.10
C ALA A 348 3.79 -6.85 -5.10
N PHE A 349 2.95 -5.83 -5.28
CA PHE A 349 1.49 -5.98 -5.42
C PHE A 349 1.11 -6.89 -6.59
N ALA A 350 1.70 -6.66 -7.76
CA ALA A 350 1.48 -7.53 -8.92
C ALA A 350 1.93 -8.98 -8.65
N LEU A 351 3.07 -9.16 -7.97
CA LEU A 351 3.58 -10.48 -7.65
C LEU A 351 2.71 -11.21 -6.60
N VAL A 352 2.15 -10.49 -5.63
CA VAL A 352 1.17 -11.06 -4.69
C VAL A 352 -0.10 -11.49 -5.42
N ALA A 353 -0.64 -10.68 -6.32
CA ALA A 353 -1.79 -11.06 -7.14
C ALA A 353 -1.54 -12.36 -7.93
N ARG A 354 -0.31 -12.55 -8.43
CA ARG A 354 0.08 -13.76 -9.16
C ARG A 354 0.39 -14.98 -8.28
N LEU A 355 0.98 -14.78 -7.10
CA LEU A 355 1.48 -15.87 -6.24
C LEU A 355 0.50 -16.27 -5.13
N ALA A 356 -0.48 -15.44 -4.82
CA ALA A 356 -1.48 -15.74 -3.80
C ALA A 356 -2.24 -17.02 -4.16
N PRO A 357 -2.28 -18.02 -3.26
CA PRO A 357 -3.18 -19.15 -3.40
C PRO A 357 -4.62 -18.70 -3.67
N ALA A 358 -5.37 -19.50 -4.43
CA ALA A 358 -6.75 -19.19 -4.76
C ALA A 358 -7.58 -18.97 -3.48
N GLY A 359 -8.23 -17.80 -3.39
CA GLY A 359 -9.02 -17.43 -2.22
C GLY A 359 -8.20 -17.02 -1.00
N THR A 360 -6.99 -16.47 -1.18
CA THR A 360 -6.22 -15.83 -0.09
C THR A 360 -5.62 -14.47 -0.49
N LEU A 361 -6.16 -13.83 -1.53
CA LEU A 361 -5.57 -12.62 -2.10
C LEU A 361 -5.70 -11.40 -1.18
N THR A 362 -6.84 -11.25 -0.52
CA THR A 362 -7.05 -10.15 0.45
C THR A 362 -6.13 -10.33 1.65
N GLU A 363 -6.01 -11.56 2.16
CA GLU A 363 -5.08 -11.90 3.22
C GLU A 363 -3.62 -11.60 2.83
N ALA A 364 -3.21 -11.96 1.61
CA ALA A 364 -1.84 -11.74 1.14
C ALA A 364 -1.49 -10.25 1.00
N HIS A 365 -2.43 -9.43 0.50
CA HIS A 365 -2.27 -7.98 0.48
C HIS A 365 -2.16 -7.38 1.89
N ALA A 366 -2.95 -7.89 2.85
CA ALA A 366 -2.85 -7.42 4.22
C ALA A 366 -1.50 -7.78 4.86
N TRP A 367 -0.97 -8.98 4.60
CA TRP A 367 0.39 -9.35 5.02
C TRP A 367 1.46 -8.46 4.40
N MET A 368 1.30 -8.06 3.14
CA MET A 368 2.22 -7.12 2.47
C MET A 368 2.33 -5.79 3.23
N ILE A 369 1.19 -5.14 3.47
CA ILE A 369 1.12 -3.84 4.15
C ILE A 369 1.69 -3.96 5.56
N THR A 370 1.30 -5.03 6.27
CA THR A 370 1.78 -5.33 7.62
C THR A 370 3.30 -5.50 7.67
N SER A 371 3.86 -6.25 6.72
CA SER A 371 5.30 -6.52 6.65
C SER A 371 6.09 -5.24 6.43
N PHE A 372 5.68 -4.41 5.48
CA PHE A 372 6.30 -3.11 5.23
C PHE A 372 6.22 -2.18 6.46
N GLY A 373 5.04 -2.07 7.08
CA GLY A 373 4.84 -1.23 8.26
C GLY A 373 5.66 -1.69 9.47
N ALA A 374 5.71 -3.00 9.74
CA ALA A 374 6.53 -3.58 10.79
C ALA A 374 8.02 -3.31 10.57
N GLY A 375 8.48 -3.46 9.32
CA GLY A 375 9.81 -3.06 8.90
C GLY A 375 10.10 -1.60 9.21
N ASN A 376 9.24 -0.70 8.77
CA ASN A 376 9.37 0.75 8.99
C ASN A 376 9.50 1.11 10.47
N ALA A 377 8.62 0.58 11.32
CA ALA A 377 8.70 0.80 12.77
C ALA A 377 10.01 0.27 13.36
N GLY A 378 10.42 -0.95 13.00
CA GLY A 378 11.66 -1.56 13.48
C GLY A 378 12.91 -0.79 13.02
N GLY A 379 12.92 -0.34 11.77
CA GLY A 379 14.00 0.47 11.19
C GLY A 379 14.16 1.81 11.88
N SER A 380 13.05 2.52 12.14
CA SER A 380 13.09 3.79 12.87
C SER A 380 13.60 3.61 14.30
N ALA A 381 13.15 2.57 15.01
CA ALA A 381 13.60 2.30 16.37
C ALA A 381 15.11 1.97 16.42
N LEU A 382 15.58 1.12 15.50
CA LEU A 382 16.99 0.78 15.38
C LEU A 382 17.83 2.02 15.05
N ALA A 383 17.41 2.80 14.06
CA ALA A 383 18.14 4.00 13.64
C ALA A 383 18.22 5.05 14.74
N GLY A 384 17.17 5.25 15.55
CA GLY A 384 17.24 6.14 16.71
C GLY A 384 18.35 5.73 17.67
N THR A 385 18.42 4.44 18.00
CA THR A 385 19.48 3.90 18.85
C THR A 385 20.86 4.05 18.22
N LEU A 386 21.00 3.83 16.91
CA LEU A 386 22.27 3.96 16.18
C LEU A 386 22.75 5.41 16.05
N VAL A 387 21.82 6.36 15.85
CA VAL A 387 22.12 7.79 15.84
C VAL A 387 22.60 8.23 17.22
N ASP A 388 21.88 7.84 18.28
CA ASP A 388 22.18 8.25 19.67
C ASP A 388 23.51 7.66 20.18
N LEU A 389 23.81 6.40 19.86
CA LEU A 389 24.99 5.70 20.38
C LEU A 389 26.22 5.77 19.47
N ALA A 390 26.05 6.09 18.19
CA ALA A 390 27.13 6.08 17.21
C ALA A 390 27.10 7.31 16.31
N SER A 391 26.42 7.24 15.15
CA SER A 391 26.34 8.35 14.22
C SER A 391 25.24 8.17 13.16
N PRO A 392 24.81 9.25 12.50
CA PRO A 392 23.89 9.18 11.36
C PRO A 392 24.39 8.29 10.22
N ALA A 393 25.72 8.27 9.98
CA ALA A 393 26.33 7.41 8.96
C ALA A 393 26.09 5.92 9.23
N VAL A 394 26.15 5.49 10.50
CA VAL A 394 25.87 4.10 10.89
C VAL A 394 24.39 3.76 10.67
N ALA A 395 23.48 4.69 10.96
CA ALA A 395 22.06 4.50 10.69
C ALA A 395 21.74 4.44 9.19
N PHE A 396 22.40 5.25 8.35
CA PHE A 396 22.32 5.12 6.89
C PHE A 396 22.91 3.80 6.38
N ALA A 397 23.99 3.31 6.99
CA ALA A 397 24.58 2.02 6.63
C ALA A 397 23.63 0.86 6.97
N ALA A 398 22.93 0.94 8.10
CA ALA A 398 21.86 0.00 8.45
C ALA A 398 20.71 0.04 7.43
N ALA A 399 20.29 1.24 6.99
CA ALA A 399 19.26 1.39 5.95
C ALA A 399 19.68 0.74 4.62
N ALA A 400 20.94 0.96 4.18
CA ALA A 400 21.50 0.35 2.98
C ALA A 400 21.66 -1.17 3.10
N LEU A 401 22.04 -1.67 4.29
CA LEU A 401 22.12 -3.11 4.58
C LEU A 401 20.74 -3.76 4.50
N CYS A 402 19.70 -3.14 5.06
CA CYS A 402 18.33 -3.60 4.92
C CYS A 402 17.89 -3.65 3.45
N ALA A 403 18.18 -2.61 2.66
CA ALA A 403 17.82 -2.58 1.24
C ALA A 403 18.53 -3.72 0.47
N THR A 404 19.80 -3.99 0.81
CA THR A 404 20.59 -5.08 0.23
C THR A 404 20.04 -6.46 0.65
N ALA A 405 19.65 -6.63 1.92
CA ALA A 405 19.03 -7.85 2.42
C ALA A 405 17.70 -8.15 1.70
N ALA A 406 16.94 -7.11 1.33
CA ALA A 406 15.72 -7.28 0.54
C ALA A 406 15.99 -7.93 -0.83
N VAL A 407 17.13 -7.62 -1.47
CA VAL A 407 17.56 -8.26 -2.73
C VAL A 407 17.77 -9.76 -2.55
N ALA A 408 18.47 -10.16 -1.48
CA ALA A 408 18.73 -11.57 -1.17
C ALA A 408 17.45 -12.35 -0.84
N LEU A 409 16.46 -11.67 -0.26
CA LEU A 409 15.15 -12.23 0.06
C LEU A 409 14.18 -12.18 -1.13
N SER A 410 14.56 -11.60 -2.27
CA SER A 410 13.68 -11.53 -3.44
C SER A 410 13.35 -12.93 -3.97
N PRO A 411 12.06 -13.24 -4.21
CA PRO A 411 11.66 -14.55 -4.71
C PRO A 411 12.21 -14.90 -6.10
N GLY A 412 12.75 -13.91 -6.84
CA GLY A 412 13.36 -14.07 -8.16
C GLY A 412 14.87 -14.38 -8.16
N GLY A 413 15.54 -14.40 -7.01
CA GLY A 413 16.98 -14.72 -6.90
C GLY A 413 17.28 -16.22 -6.77
N ALA A 414 16.30 -17.00 -6.32
CA ALA A 414 16.42 -18.46 -6.26
C ALA A 414 16.07 -19.05 -7.63
N ALA A 415 16.97 -19.86 -8.18
CA ALA A 415 16.77 -20.66 -9.39
C ALA A 415 15.74 -21.79 -9.16
N ASP A 416 14.51 -21.43 -8.78
CA ASP A 416 13.40 -22.37 -8.69
C ASP A 416 12.73 -22.46 -10.08
N ASP A 417 13.39 -23.14 -11.00
CA ASP A 417 12.77 -23.71 -12.20
C ASP A 417 11.75 -24.77 -11.75
N VAL A 418 10.53 -24.34 -11.48
CA VAL A 418 9.39 -25.26 -11.39
C VAL A 418 8.84 -25.40 -12.81
N PRO A 419 8.94 -26.59 -13.44
CA PRO A 419 8.39 -26.78 -14.78
C PRO A 419 6.88 -26.53 -14.75
N VAL A 420 6.43 -25.65 -15.65
CA VAL A 420 5.01 -25.46 -15.95
C VAL A 420 4.46 -26.83 -16.34
N ARG A 421 3.71 -27.48 -15.45
CA ARG A 421 2.93 -28.65 -15.81
C ARG A 421 1.81 -28.18 -16.72
N THR A 422 1.98 -28.38 -18.01
CA THR A 422 0.88 -28.48 -18.97
C THR A 422 0.15 -29.79 -18.69
N SER A 423 -1.08 -29.70 -18.18
CA SER A 423 -2.09 -30.76 -18.29
C SER A 423 -3.46 -30.13 -18.35
#